data_AF-A0A537GZB5-F1
#
_entry.id   AF-A0A537GZB5-F1
#
_cell.length_a   1.000
_cell.length_b   1.000
_cell.length_c   1.000
_cell.angle_alpha   90.00
_cell.angle_beta   90.00
_cell.angle_gamma   90.00
#
_symmetry.space_group_name_H-M   'P 1'
#
loop_
_entity.id
_entity.type
_entity.pdbx_description
1 polymer ?
#
loop_
_entity_poly.entity_id
_entity_poly.type
_entity_poly.pdbx_seq_one_letter_code
_entity_poly.pdbx_strand_id
1 'polypeptide(L)'
;MSAPAAKKKSRKGLLVLLVIIASAIVLLIPPALAGGFIVPVSKVVFGETTGSLSATQATANVSLITAYEYYFSIRAGGMFRTSDTSVSSSNGNTSVMIDLKLTNPSGQTVDLGNTTLSGGLGTRTHTLYLSIDQGVRVSGLYVLNVDITARVSVLGILGVAVYLKTVVATFTVT
;
A
#
# COMPACT_ATOMS: atom_id res chain seq x y z
N MET A 1 -14.79 -75.85 0.99
CA MET A 1 -15.10 -74.44 1.37
C MET A 1 -14.64 -73.55 0.23
N SER A 2 -15.54 -72.78 -0.41
CA SER A 2 -15.21 -71.94 -1.57
C SER A 2 -14.74 -70.56 -1.11
N ALA A 3 -13.62 -70.08 -1.65
CA ALA A 3 -13.10 -68.74 -1.38
C ALA A 3 -14.06 -67.65 -1.94
N PRO A 4 -14.25 -66.52 -1.25
CA PRO A 4 -15.16 -65.46 -1.70
C PRO A 4 -14.55 -64.69 -2.89
N ALA A 5 -15.40 -64.33 -3.84
CA ALA A 5 -15.00 -63.61 -5.05
C ALA A 5 -14.42 -62.22 -4.73
N ALA A 6 -13.26 -61.91 -5.30
CA ALA A 6 -12.60 -60.62 -5.13
C ALA A 6 -13.48 -59.47 -5.67
N LYS A 7 -13.81 -58.50 -4.82
CA LYS A 7 -14.58 -57.31 -5.22
C LYS A 7 -13.80 -56.52 -6.28
N LYS A 8 -14.40 -56.37 -7.48
CA LYS A 8 -13.84 -55.55 -8.56
C LYS A 8 -13.73 -54.10 -8.09
N LYS A 9 -12.49 -53.59 -7.97
CA LYS A 9 -12.20 -52.20 -7.57
C LYS A 9 -12.88 -51.24 -8.56
N SER A 10 -13.78 -50.38 -8.05
CA SER A 10 -14.54 -49.43 -8.88
C SER A 10 -13.60 -48.40 -9.51
N ARG A 11 -13.38 -48.50 -10.83
CA ARG A 11 -12.61 -47.52 -11.60
C ARG A 11 -13.23 -46.12 -11.58
N LYS A 12 -14.55 -46.02 -11.39
CA LYS A 12 -15.27 -44.74 -11.27
C LYS A 12 -14.87 -43.98 -9.99
N GLY A 13 -14.70 -44.69 -8.87
CA GLY A 13 -14.24 -44.08 -7.62
C GLY A 13 -12.80 -43.53 -7.74
N LEU A 14 -11.95 -44.22 -8.50
CA LEU A 14 -10.58 -43.76 -8.76
C LEU A 14 -10.54 -42.49 -9.63
N LEU A 15 -11.41 -42.38 -10.65
CA LEU A 15 -11.52 -41.19 -11.49
C LEU A 15 -12.01 -39.97 -10.71
N VAL A 16 -13.03 -40.14 -9.86
CA VAL A 16 -13.54 -39.06 -9.01
C VAL A 16 -12.47 -38.57 -8.04
N LEU A 17 -11.72 -39.49 -7.42
CA LEU A 17 -10.63 -39.14 -6.53
C LEU A 17 -9.53 -38.34 -7.26
N LEU A 18 -9.18 -38.72 -8.49
CA LEU A 18 -8.20 -38.01 -9.31
C LEU A 18 -8.65 -36.57 -9.63
N VAL A 19 -9.92 -36.37 -9.97
CA VAL A 19 -10.46 -35.02 -10.25
C VAL A 19 -10.41 -34.15 -9.00
N ILE A 20 -10.76 -34.69 -7.83
CA ILE A 20 -10.69 -33.96 -6.56
C ILE A 20 -9.25 -33.56 -6.24
N ILE A 21 -8.30 -34.48 -6.38
CA ILE A 21 -6.88 -34.20 -6.14
C ILE A 21 -6.36 -33.14 -7.11
N ALA A 22 -6.65 -33.27 -8.41
CA ALA A 22 -6.23 -32.29 -9.41
C ALA A 22 -6.81 -30.90 -9.13
N SER A 23 -8.09 -30.82 -8.76
CA SER A 23 -8.76 -29.57 -8.39
C SER A 23 -8.12 -28.95 -7.15
N ALA A 24 -7.86 -29.74 -6.11
CA ALA A 24 -7.22 -29.28 -4.88
C ALA A 24 -5.81 -28.76 -5.14
N ILE A 25 -5.02 -29.44 -5.98
CA ILE A 25 -3.68 -29.01 -6.37
C ILE A 25 -3.74 -27.65 -7.10
N VAL A 26 -4.62 -27.50 -8.08
CA VAL A 26 -4.77 -26.23 -8.83
C VAL A 26 -5.22 -25.08 -7.93
N LEU A 27 -6.08 -25.35 -6.94
CA LEU A 27 -6.56 -24.36 -5.98
C LEU A 27 -5.49 -23.97 -4.93
N LEU A 28 -4.67 -24.92 -4.50
CA LEU A 28 -3.72 -24.73 -3.38
C LEU A 28 -2.32 -24.30 -3.82
N ILE A 29 -1.90 -24.62 -5.05
CA ILE A 29 -0.57 -24.25 -5.56
C ILE A 29 -0.35 -22.73 -5.61
N PRO A 30 -1.26 -21.90 -6.18
CA PRO A 30 -0.99 -20.47 -6.30
C PRO A 30 -0.83 -19.78 -4.93
N PRO A 31 -1.69 -20.02 -3.92
CA PRO A 31 -1.49 -19.49 -2.58
C PRO A 31 -0.23 -20.01 -1.89
N ALA A 32 0.10 -21.29 -2.04
CA ALA A 32 1.29 -21.89 -1.41
C ALA A 32 2.59 -21.35 -2.01
N LEU A 33 2.65 -21.17 -3.33
CA LEU A 33 3.79 -20.56 -4.00
C LEU A 33 3.88 -19.07 -3.68
N ALA A 34 2.77 -18.32 -3.73
CA ALA A 34 2.75 -16.89 -3.42
C ALA A 34 3.03 -16.59 -1.93
N GLY A 35 2.73 -17.53 -1.03
CA GLY A 35 3.13 -17.45 0.39
C GLY A 35 4.63 -17.65 0.62
N GLY A 36 5.31 -18.34 -0.30
CA GLY A 36 6.76 -18.58 -0.23
C GLY A 36 7.60 -17.45 -0.83
N PHE A 37 7.03 -16.62 -1.69
CA PHE A 37 7.73 -15.43 -2.23
C PHE A 37 7.55 -14.25 -1.29
N ILE A 38 8.65 -13.62 -0.93
CA ILE A 38 8.68 -12.46 -0.04
C ILE A 38 9.02 -11.22 -0.87
N VAL A 39 8.32 -10.13 -0.61
CA VAL A 39 8.54 -8.84 -1.26
C VAL A 39 8.83 -7.78 -0.20
N PRO A 40 9.89 -6.97 -0.36
CA PRO A 40 10.12 -5.83 0.52
C PRO A 40 9.07 -4.75 0.25
N VAL A 41 8.42 -4.30 1.32
CA VAL A 41 7.51 -3.17 1.28
C VAL A 41 7.95 -2.15 2.31
N SER A 42 8.15 -0.91 1.85
CA SER A 42 8.40 0.23 2.71
C SER A 42 7.09 0.92 3.02
N LYS A 43 6.75 1.01 4.31
CA LYS A 43 5.60 1.76 4.82
C LYS A 43 6.08 3.11 5.35
N VAL A 44 5.69 4.18 4.68
CA VAL A 44 6.00 5.55 5.12
C VAL A 44 4.75 6.19 5.71
N VAL A 45 4.88 6.77 6.91
CA VAL A 45 3.77 7.42 7.61
C VAL A 45 4.16 8.85 7.96
N PHE A 46 3.28 9.80 7.65
CA PHE A 46 3.42 11.20 8.04
C PHE A 46 2.04 11.80 8.30
N GLY A 47 1.98 12.79 9.19
CA GLY A 47 0.78 13.56 9.49
C GLY A 47 0.87 14.97 8.94
N GLU A 48 -0.28 15.54 8.64
CA GLU A 48 -0.46 16.97 8.34
C GLU A 48 -1.55 17.54 9.25
N THR A 49 -1.44 18.83 9.61
CA THR A 49 -2.53 19.62 10.17
C THR A 49 -2.81 20.86 9.34
N THR A 50 -3.90 20.83 8.58
CA THR A 50 -4.44 21.96 7.83
C THR A 50 -5.01 23.02 8.79
N GLY A 51 -4.57 24.27 8.63
CA GLY A 51 -4.93 25.40 9.49
C GLY A 51 -3.83 25.84 10.46
N SER A 52 -2.96 24.94 10.92
CA SER A 52 -1.76 25.27 11.72
C SER A 52 -0.43 24.98 11.02
N LEU A 53 -0.47 24.36 9.82
CA LEU A 53 0.67 24.23 8.90
C LEU A 53 1.81 23.35 9.40
N SER A 54 1.47 22.40 10.24
CA SER A 54 2.43 21.44 10.77
C SER A 54 2.33 20.14 9.98
N ALA A 55 3.47 19.66 9.49
CA ALA A 55 3.62 18.29 9.06
C ALA A 55 4.54 17.56 10.04
N THR A 56 4.20 16.34 10.42
CA THR A 56 5.12 15.52 11.21
C THR A 56 6.28 15.06 10.34
N GLN A 57 7.38 14.64 10.98
CA GLN A 57 8.43 13.92 10.27
C GLN A 57 7.83 12.66 9.62
N ALA A 58 8.33 12.32 8.42
CA ALA A 58 7.92 11.10 7.74
C ALA A 58 8.77 9.94 8.25
N THR A 59 8.11 8.92 8.79
CA THR A 59 8.74 7.73 9.34
C THR A 59 8.56 6.58 8.36
N ALA A 60 9.67 6.02 7.89
CA ALA A 60 9.66 4.87 7.00
C ALA A 60 10.06 3.59 7.73
N ASN A 61 9.28 2.53 7.55
CA ASN A 61 9.58 1.19 8.07
C ASN A 61 9.56 0.20 6.91
N VAL A 62 10.66 -0.55 6.73
CA VAL A 62 10.73 -1.60 5.72
C VAL A 62 10.37 -2.92 6.35
N SER A 63 9.50 -3.67 5.69
CA SER A 63 9.09 -5.00 6.14
C SER A 63 9.04 -5.96 4.96
N LEU A 64 9.44 -7.19 5.24
CA LEU A 64 9.35 -8.31 4.33
C LEU A 64 7.99 -8.97 4.53
N ILE A 65 7.14 -8.93 3.50
CA ILE A 65 5.81 -9.55 3.54
C ILE A 65 5.67 -10.58 2.44
N THR A 66 4.71 -11.49 2.59
CA THR A 66 4.44 -12.49 1.55
C THR A 66 3.85 -11.82 0.30
N ALA A 67 4.09 -12.39 -0.89
CA ALA A 67 3.48 -11.90 -2.12
C ALA A 67 1.95 -11.97 -2.03
N TYR A 68 1.40 -12.95 -1.32
CA TYR A 68 -0.02 -13.02 -1.01
C TYR A 68 -0.52 -11.75 -0.28
N GLU A 69 0.09 -11.39 0.85
CA GLU A 69 -0.27 -10.18 1.60
C GLU A 69 -0.07 -8.91 0.77
N TYR A 70 1.00 -8.87 -0.04
CA TYR A 70 1.25 -7.77 -0.94
C TYR A 70 0.10 -7.57 -1.94
N TYR A 71 -0.29 -8.62 -2.66
CA TYR A 71 -1.32 -8.53 -3.70
C TYR A 71 -2.71 -8.24 -3.11
N PHE A 72 -3.07 -8.88 -2.00
CA PHE A 72 -4.43 -8.81 -1.47
C PHE A 72 -4.66 -7.69 -0.46
N SER A 73 -3.63 -7.28 0.31
CA SER A 73 -3.81 -6.28 1.37
C SER A 73 -3.20 -4.93 1.01
N ILE A 74 -2.10 -4.89 0.26
CA ILE A 74 -1.39 -3.64 -0.03
C ILE A 74 -1.79 -3.10 -1.39
N ARG A 75 -1.56 -3.89 -2.45
CA ARG A 75 -1.83 -3.50 -3.84
C ARG A 75 -3.30 -3.18 -4.05
N ALA A 76 -4.21 -4.00 -3.53
CA ALA A 76 -5.65 -3.80 -3.66
C ALA A 76 -6.14 -2.50 -2.99
N GLY A 77 -5.57 -2.12 -1.85
CA GLY A 77 -5.94 -0.88 -1.15
C GLY A 77 -5.14 0.36 -1.59
N GLY A 78 -4.36 0.26 -2.66
CA GLY A 78 -3.58 1.36 -3.22
C GLY A 78 -2.31 1.73 -2.44
N MET A 79 -1.41 2.42 -3.14
CA MET A 79 -0.15 2.95 -2.60
C MET A 79 -0.37 4.00 -1.51
N PHE A 80 -1.41 4.83 -1.65
CA PHE A 80 -1.64 5.98 -0.79
C PHE A 80 -2.95 5.84 -0.02
N ARG A 81 -2.88 5.95 1.31
CA ARG A 81 -4.04 5.87 2.21
C ARG A 81 -4.03 7.03 3.17
N THR A 82 -5.20 7.58 3.45
CA THR A 82 -5.37 8.68 4.40
C THR A 82 -6.42 8.32 5.44
N SER A 83 -6.13 8.67 6.69
CA SER A 83 -7.09 8.61 7.79
C SER A 83 -7.24 10.00 8.39
N ASP A 84 -8.47 10.46 8.50
CA ASP A 84 -8.80 11.70 9.18
C ASP A 84 -8.84 11.45 10.69
N THR A 85 -8.13 12.26 11.48
CA THR A 85 -8.11 12.12 12.95
C THR A 85 -9.00 13.16 13.61
N SER A 86 -8.98 14.39 13.12
CA SER A 86 -9.85 15.48 13.56
C SER A 86 -10.03 16.43 12.41
N VAL A 87 -11.13 16.33 11.68
CA VAL A 87 -11.43 17.14 10.49
C VAL A 87 -12.82 17.72 10.63
N SER A 88 -12.97 19.03 10.43
CA SER A 88 -14.27 19.71 10.45
C SER A 88 -14.42 20.72 9.32
N SER A 89 -15.48 20.57 8.53
CA SER A 89 -15.85 21.52 7.47
C SER A 89 -16.50 22.79 8.01
N SER A 90 -16.97 22.80 9.28
CA SER A 90 -17.49 24.02 9.92
C SER A 90 -16.41 25.08 10.12
N ASN A 91 -15.16 24.64 10.23
CA ASN A 91 -14.01 25.51 10.50
C ASN A 91 -13.41 26.07 9.20
N GLY A 92 -13.80 25.53 8.05
CA GLY A 92 -13.27 25.88 6.73
C GLY A 92 -13.06 24.65 5.86
N ASN A 93 -12.79 24.89 4.59
CA ASN A 93 -12.50 23.86 3.60
C ASN A 93 -11.02 23.89 3.20
N THR A 94 -10.50 22.74 2.83
CA THR A 94 -9.13 22.57 2.37
C THR A 94 -9.06 21.66 1.15
N SER A 95 -8.08 21.92 0.30
CA SER A 95 -7.64 21.02 -0.76
C SER A 95 -6.14 20.80 -0.61
N VAL A 96 -5.74 19.58 -0.28
CA VAL A 96 -4.36 19.18 -0.04
C VAL A 96 -3.90 18.31 -1.20
N MET A 97 -2.94 18.80 -1.99
CA MET A 97 -2.25 18.04 -3.02
C MET A 97 -0.94 17.52 -2.45
N ILE A 98 -0.70 16.23 -2.57
CA ILE A 98 0.52 15.56 -2.12
C ILE A 98 1.20 14.97 -3.35
N ASP A 99 2.43 15.41 -3.61
CA ASP A 99 3.28 14.98 -4.71
C ASP A 99 4.45 14.15 -4.16
N LEU A 100 4.80 13.07 -4.86
CA LEU A 100 5.65 12.02 -4.34
C LEU A 100 6.79 11.73 -5.30
N LYS A 101 8.03 11.90 -4.84
CA LYS A 101 9.23 11.64 -5.64
C LYS A 101 10.16 10.69 -4.90
N LEU A 102 10.44 9.55 -5.52
CA LEU A 102 11.30 8.53 -4.96
C LEU A 102 12.65 8.52 -5.68
N THR A 103 13.72 8.78 -4.95
CA THR A 103 15.09 8.61 -5.42
C THR A 103 15.61 7.25 -5.01
N ASN A 104 16.08 6.48 -5.99
CA ASN A 104 16.63 5.15 -5.80
C ASN A 104 18.14 5.19 -5.42
N PRO A 105 18.74 4.04 -5.06
CA PRO A 105 20.16 3.97 -4.69
C PRO A 105 21.14 4.39 -5.79
N SER A 106 20.74 4.32 -7.07
CA SER A 106 21.54 4.80 -8.20
C SER A 106 21.39 6.31 -8.44
N GLY A 107 20.68 7.03 -7.58
CA GLY A 107 20.45 8.47 -7.69
C GLY A 107 19.38 8.87 -8.72
N GLN A 108 18.66 7.91 -9.30
CA GLN A 108 17.56 8.20 -10.21
C GLN A 108 16.29 8.51 -9.42
N THR A 109 15.67 9.65 -9.71
CA THR A 109 14.37 10.03 -9.16
C THR A 109 13.24 9.61 -10.08
N VAL A 110 12.23 8.95 -9.51
CA VAL A 110 10.98 8.55 -10.15
C VAL A 110 9.84 9.34 -9.52
N ASP A 111 9.03 9.97 -10.34
CA ASP A 111 7.79 10.60 -9.93
C ASP A 111 6.72 9.51 -9.74
N LEU A 112 6.18 9.41 -8.53
CA LEU A 112 5.13 8.45 -8.16
C LEU A 112 3.72 9.04 -8.35
N GLY A 113 3.64 10.26 -8.87
CA GLY A 113 2.42 11.01 -9.10
C GLY A 113 1.99 11.82 -7.87
N ASN A 114 0.79 12.38 -8.00
CA ASN A 114 0.18 13.18 -6.95
C ASN A 114 -1.22 12.67 -6.58
N THR A 115 -1.65 13.02 -5.38
CA THR A 115 -3.01 12.77 -4.88
C THR A 115 -3.56 14.06 -4.30
N THR A 116 -4.77 14.44 -4.70
CA THR A 116 -5.48 15.58 -4.13
C THR A 116 -6.60 15.10 -3.22
N LEU A 117 -6.62 15.63 -2.00
CA LEU A 117 -7.61 15.37 -0.98
C LEU A 117 -8.35 16.67 -0.70
N SER A 118 -9.67 16.64 -0.72
CA SER A 118 -10.50 17.80 -0.39
C SER A 118 -11.39 17.47 0.79
N GLY A 119 -11.59 18.43 1.70
CA GLY A 119 -12.42 18.22 2.89
C GLY A 119 -12.38 19.41 3.83
N GLY A 120 -12.74 19.17 5.10
CA GLY A 120 -12.67 20.19 6.15
C GLY A 120 -11.24 20.48 6.62
N LEU A 121 -11.05 21.52 7.42
CA LEU A 121 -9.77 21.76 8.09
C LEU A 121 -9.55 20.79 9.25
N GLY A 122 -8.29 20.43 9.49
CA GLY A 122 -7.96 19.47 10.53
C GLY A 122 -6.69 18.67 10.30
N THR A 123 -6.51 17.64 11.13
CA THR A 123 -5.35 16.75 11.15
C THR A 123 -5.66 15.45 10.44
N ARG A 124 -4.75 15.05 9.55
CA ARG A 124 -4.79 13.78 8.81
C ARG A 124 -3.48 13.04 8.95
N THR A 125 -3.58 11.71 8.91
CA THR A 125 -2.44 10.82 8.84
C THR A 125 -2.43 10.13 7.48
N HIS A 126 -1.32 10.22 6.78
CA HIS A 126 -1.09 9.60 5.49
C HIS A 126 -0.16 8.40 5.64
N THR A 127 -0.51 7.31 4.97
CA THR A 127 0.28 6.09 4.89
C THR A 127 0.54 5.77 3.43
N LEU A 128 1.81 5.59 3.11
CA LEU A 128 2.34 5.23 1.81
C LEU A 128 2.93 3.84 1.87
N TYR A 129 2.60 3.01 0.89
CA TYR A 129 3.17 1.68 0.70
C TYR A 129 3.97 1.66 -0.60
N LEU A 130 5.30 1.58 -0.47
CA LEU A 130 6.23 1.56 -1.59
C LEU A 130 6.82 0.16 -1.75
N SER A 131 6.75 -0.36 -2.97
CA SER A 131 7.23 -1.69 -3.33
C SER A 131 7.83 -1.71 -4.74
N ILE A 132 8.04 -2.89 -5.30
CA ILE A 132 8.51 -3.10 -6.68
C ILE A 132 7.72 -2.31 -7.73
N ASP A 133 6.40 -2.17 -7.53
CA ASP A 133 5.49 -1.46 -8.43
C ASP A 133 5.75 0.06 -8.40
N GLN A 134 6.31 0.57 -7.31
CA GLN A 134 6.65 1.98 -7.10
C GLN A 134 8.15 2.27 -7.33
N GLY A 135 8.90 1.30 -7.88
CA GLY A 135 10.31 1.49 -8.20
C GLY A 135 11.30 1.06 -7.11
N VAL A 136 10.82 0.47 -6.00
CA VAL A 136 11.68 -0.14 -4.98
C VAL A 136 12.12 -1.53 -5.45
N ARG A 137 13.16 -1.59 -6.29
CA ARG A 137 13.56 -2.81 -7.03
C ARG A 137 14.94 -3.35 -6.68
N VAL A 138 15.81 -2.49 -6.16
CA VAL A 138 17.21 -2.81 -5.85
C VAL A 138 17.49 -2.60 -4.37
N SER A 139 18.46 -3.34 -3.85
CA SER A 139 18.95 -3.14 -2.48
C SER A 139 19.69 -1.79 -2.38
N GLY A 140 19.55 -1.09 -1.25
CA GLY A 140 20.22 0.17 -0.97
C GLY A 140 19.32 1.23 -0.32
N LEU A 141 19.86 2.45 -0.23
CA LEU A 141 19.19 3.61 0.37
C LEU A 141 18.23 4.28 -0.63
N TYR A 142 16.99 4.47 -0.20
CA TYR A 142 15.97 5.23 -0.91
C TYR A 142 15.64 6.51 -0.15
N VAL A 143 15.32 7.56 -0.91
CA VAL A 143 14.87 8.84 -0.38
C VAL A 143 13.52 9.17 -1.01
N LEU A 144 12.49 9.33 -0.19
CA LEU A 144 11.17 9.77 -0.61
C LEU A 144 10.99 11.23 -0.20
N ASN A 145 10.75 12.09 -1.20
CA ASN A 145 10.31 13.45 -0.99
C ASN A 145 8.79 13.51 -1.15
N VAL A 146 8.14 14.10 -0.15
CA VAL A 146 6.70 14.29 -0.08
C VAL A 146 6.43 15.79 -0.06
N ASP A 147 5.99 16.32 -1.19
CA ASP A 147 5.67 17.73 -1.35
C ASP A 147 4.17 17.93 -1.10
N ILE A 148 3.84 18.64 -0.01
CA ILE A 148 2.47 18.90 0.43
C ILE A 148 2.11 20.34 0.06
N THR A 149 1.07 20.49 -0.75
CA THR A 149 0.47 21.78 -1.12
C THR A 149 -0.95 21.84 -0.58
N ALA A 150 -1.22 22.67 0.43
CA ALA A 150 -2.55 22.86 0.98
C ALA A 150 -3.14 24.22 0.55
N ARG A 151 -4.38 24.20 0.04
CA ARG A 151 -5.17 25.38 -0.28
C ARG A 151 -6.33 25.46 0.71
N VAL A 152 -6.34 26.49 1.55
CA VAL A 152 -7.30 26.64 2.65
C VAL A 152 -8.25 27.80 2.37
N SER A 153 -9.54 27.59 2.63
CA SER A 153 -10.60 28.60 2.58
C SER A 153 -11.37 28.60 3.91
N VAL A 154 -11.39 29.73 4.60
CA VAL A 154 -12.06 29.88 5.91
C VAL A 154 -13.34 30.71 5.75
N LEU A 155 -14.44 30.27 6.35
CA LEU A 155 -15.73 30.99 6.42
C LEU A 155 -16.31 31.45 5.07
N GLY A 156 -16.03 30.75 3.97
CA GLY A 156 -16.56 31.07 2.63
C GLY A 156 -16.00 32.34 1.99
N ILE A 157 -15.04 33.01 2.64
CA ILE A 157 -14.35 34.16 2.09
C ILE A 157 -13.23 33.63 1.18
N LEU A 158 -13.13 34.18 -0.03
CA LEU A 158 -12.15 33.91 -1.10
C LEU A 158 -10.66 34.18 -0.72
N GLY A 159 -10.30 34.09 0.56
CA GLY A 159 -8.92 34.10 1.02
C GLY A 159 -8.31 32.70 0.88
N VAL A 160 -7.97 32.30 -0.35
CA VAL A 160 -7.25 31.05 -0.60
C VAL A 160 -5.82 31.22 -0.10
N ALA A 161 -5.53 30.73 1.11
CA ALA A 161 -4.16 30.64 1.58
C ALA A 161 -3.53 29.36 1.03
N VAL A 162 -2.40 29.51 0.33
CA VAL A 162 -1.63 28.40 -0.24
C VAL A 162 -0.41 28.15 0.64
N TYR A 163 -0.24 26.89 1.04
CA TYR A 163 0.82 26.46 1.92
C TYR A 163 1.59 25.31 1.30
N LEU A 164 2.91 25.37 1.42
CA LEU A 164 3.85 24.42 0.83
C LEU A 164 4.75 23.86 1.93
N LYS A 165 4.85 22.53 2.01
CA LYS A 165 5.75 21.86 2.95
C LYS A 165 6.28 20.59 2.32
N THR A 166 7.60 20.42 2.36
CA THR A 166 8.24 19.16 1.99
C THR A 166 8.59 18.36 3.23
N VAL A 167 8.26 17.07 3.21
CA VAL A 167 8.68 16.08 4.21
C VAL A 167 9.53 15.04 3.51
N VAL A 168 10.62 14.63 4.15
CA VAL A 168 11.56 13.65 3.58
C VAL A 168 11.56 12.41 4.45
N ALA A 169 11.48 11.24 3.81
CA ALA A 169 11.69 9.95 4.45
C ALA A 169 12.86 9.23 3.79
N THR A 170 13.73 8.65 4.59
CA THR A 170 14.84 7.81 4.12
C THR A 170 14.67 6.40 4.63
N PHE A 171 14.85 5.39 3.77
CA PHE A 171 14.78 4.00 4.17
C PHE A 171 15.73 3.13 3.35
N THR A 172 16.22 2.06 3.97
CA THR A 172 17.12 1.10 3.32
C THR A 172 16.39 -0.20 3.08
N VAL A 173 16.44 -0.68 1.84
CA VAL A 173 15.99 -2.03 1.47
C VAL A 173 17.21 -2.92 1.36
N THR A 174 17.17 -4.09 2.00
CA THR A 174 18.26 -5.07 1.99
C THR A 174 17.89 -6.27 1.15
#